data_AF-A0A4U1LBV5-F1
#
_entry.id   AF-A0A4U1LBV5-F1
#
_cell.length_a   1.000
_cell.length_b   1.000
_cell.length_c   1.000
_cell.angle_alpha   90.00
_cell.angle_beta   90.00
_cell.angle_gamma   90.00
#
_symmetry.space_group_name_H-M   'P 1'
#
loop_
_entity.id
_entity.type
_entity.pdbx_description
1 polymer ?
#
loop_
_entity_poly.entity_id
_entity_poly.type
_entity_poly.pdbx_seq_one_letter_code
_entity_poly.pdbx_strand_id
1 'polypeptide(L)'
;DEDANGDGDPTNDDTDQDGTPDYLDPDNGPDTDGDGVPDVVDLDDDNDGILDTVEGDGTIDTDNDGRPDSLDIDSDDDGIPDNVEGQPTEGYLPPSGEDADNDGLDDAYEGTGNEGVTPEDTDQDGTPDYIDDDSDNDLVPDSNEGHDFDYDGEPDNTYTGVDTDNDGLDDGYEGSDVNDGYDVNDEIEDPANDLPDTDG
;
A
#
# COMPACT_ATOMS: atom_id res chain seq x y z
N ASP A 1 24.29 12.47 -15.80
CA ASP A 1 24.97 13.75 -16.12
C ASP A 1 24.39 14.65 -15.07
N GLU A 2 25.21 15.12 -14.13
CA GLU A 2 24.76 15.80 -12.89
C GLU A 2 24.23 17.23 -13.15
N ASP A 3 23.91 17.56 -14.41
CA ASP A 3 23.41 18.86 -14.89
C ASP A 3 22.04 18.60 -15.52
N ALA A 4 21.09 18.22 -14.68
CA ALA A 4 19.75 17.77 -15.05
C ALA A 4 18.97 18.90 -15.76
N ASN A 5 19.15 20.15 -15.32
CA ASN A 5 18.48 21.31 -15.92
C ASN A 5 19.21 21.89 -17.15
N GLY A 6 20.47 21.49 -17.39
CA GLY A 6 21.28 21.86 -18.54
C GLY A 6 21.77 23.32 -18.53
N ASP A 7 21.84 23.96 -17.37
CA ASP A 7 22.33 25.33 -17.20
C ASP A 7 23.85 25.43 -17.10
N GLY A 8 24.54 24.28 -16.96
CA GLY A 8 25.98 24.17 -16.88
C GLY A 8 26.56 24.31 -15.48
N ASP A 9 25.73 24.31 -14.43
CA ASP A 9 26.09 24.29 -13.02
C ASP A 9 25.49 23.05 -12.32
N PRO A 10 26.19 21.92 -12.25
CA PRO A 10 25.70 20.69 -11.63
C PRO A 10 25.58 20.76 -10.10
N THR A 11 25.69 21.96 -9.51
CA THR A 11 25.64 22.18 -8.05
C THR A 11 24.40 22.96 -7.61
N ASN A 12 23.50 23.26 -8.53
CA ASN A 12 22.24 23.95 -8.24
C ASN A 12 21.01 23.22 -8.77
N ASP A 13 21.20 22.03 -9.36
CA ASP A 13 20.09 21.12 -9.62
C ASP A 13 19.47 20.74 -8.28
N ASP A 14 18.16 20.80 -8.27
CA ASP A 14 17.26 20.73 -7.11
C ASP A 14 15.95 20.25 -7.75
N THR A 15 15.90 18.94 -7.95
CA THR A 15 14.94 18.26 -8.82
C THR A 15 13.54 18.29 -8.21
N ASP A 16 13.46 18.13 -6.89
CA ASP A 16 12.23 18.19 -6.08
C ASP A 16 11.85 19.62 -5.64
N GLN A 17 12.76 20.60 -5.76
CA GLN A 17 12.55 22.01 -5.39
C GLN A 17 12.39 22.24 -3.88
N ASP A 18 12.95 21.37 -3.04
CA ASP A 18 12.96 21.52 -1.58
C ASP A 18 13.96 22.61 -1.10
N GLY A 19 14.91 22.97 -1.97
CA GLY A 19 15.96 23.96 -1.72
C GLY A 19 17.31 23.39 -1.28
N THR A 20 17.43 22.07 -1.21
CA THR A 20 18.64 21.27 -1.15
C THR A 20 19.06 20.93 -2.58
N PRO A 21 20.34 21.07 -2.94
CA PRO A 21 20.77 20.63 -4.26
C PRO A 21 20.89 19.10 -4.33
N ASP A 22 20.54 18.49 -5.46
CA ASP A 22 20.53 17.03 -5.72
C ASP A 22 21.79 16.31 -5.20
N TYR A 23 22.97 16.91 -5.35
CA TYR A 23 24.24 16.31 -4.92
C TYR A 23 24.47 16.31 -3.39
N LEU A 24 23.61 17.02 -2.66
CA LEU A 24 23.54 17.15 -1.19
C LEU A 24 22.22 16.63 -0.61
N ASP A 25 21.25 16.28 -1.45
CA ASP A 25 20.00 15.65 -1.06
C ASP A 25 20.20 14.21 -0.64
N PRO A 26 20.10 13.89 0.65
CA PRO A 26 19.83 12.51 1.05
C PRO A 26 18.44 12.02 0.60
N ASP A 27 17.54 12.93 0.27
CA ASP A 27 16.10 12.79 -0.01
C ASP A 27 15.73 12.80 -1.51
N ASN A 28 16.72 12.85 -2.41
CA ASN A 28 16.50 12.71 -3.86
C ASN A 28 16.42 11.23 -4.28
N GLY A 29 15.51 10.51 -3.62
CA GLY A 29 15.14 9.12 -3.85
C GLY A 29 13.76 9.00 -4.51
N PRO A 30 13.30 7.76 -4.78
CA PRO A 30 11.87 7.51 -4.87
C PRO A 30 11.17 7.92 -3.55
N ASP A 31 9.89 8.20 -3.70
CA ASP A 31 8.90 8.65 -2.70
C ASP A 31 7.61 8.04 -3.25
N THR A 32 7.39 6.78 -2.87
CA THR A 32 6.49 5.85 -3.57
C THR A 32 5.03 6.27 -3.38
N ASP A 33 4.62 6.55 -2.15
CA ASP A 33 3.30 7.08 -1.81
C ASP A 33 3.13 8.60 -2.07
N GLY A 34 4.24 9.34 -2.21
CA GLY A 34 4.20 10.79 -2.46
C GLY A 34 3.86 11.64 -1.24
N ASP A 35 4.08 11.14 -0.02
CA ASP A 35 3.82 11.86 1.22
C ASP A 35 4.87 12.96 1.50
N GLY A 36 6.01 12.89 0.80
CA GLY A 36 7.13 13.82 0.88
C GLY A 36 8.30 13.34 1.76
N VAL A 37 8.24 12.11 2.26
CA VAL A 37 9.32 11.38 2.92
C VAL A 37 9.82 10.32 1.90
N PRO A 38 11.10 10.37 1.51
CA PRO A 38 11.60 9.43 0.51
C PRO A 38 11.84 8.04 1.10
N ASP A 39 11.55 6.98 0.32
CA ASP A 39 11.56 5.56 0.71
C ASP A 39 12.81 5.13 1.52
N VAL A 40 13.97 5.74 1.26
CA VAL A 40 15.21 5.38 1.96
C VAL A 40 15.24 5.79 3.46
N VAL A 41 14.33 6.67 3.88
CA VAL A 41 14.19 7.17 5.25
C VAL A 41 12.75 7.12 5.76
N ASP A 42 11.81 6.73 4.91
CA ASP A 42 10.46 6.37 5.30
C ASP A 42 10.46 5.17 6.26
N LEU A 43 9.36 5.00 6.97
CA LEU A 43 9.08 3.84 7.80
C LEU A 43 8.01 2.92 7.21
N ASP A 44 7.30 3.39 6.20
CA ASP A 44 6.07 2.85 5.60
C ASP A 44 5.96 3.41 4.16
N ASP A 45 6.80 2.90 3.23
CA ASP A 45 7.05 3.50 1.91
C ASP A 45 5.79 3.57 1.00
N ASP A 46 4.74 2.80 1.30
CA ASP A 46 3.44 2.80 0.60
C ASP A 46 2.28 3.33 1.45
N ASN A 47 2.54 3.70 2.71
CA ASN A 47 1.60 4.29 3.66
C ASN A 47 0.35 3.45 3.96
N ASP A 48 0.43 2.12 3.77
CA ASP A 48 -0.65 1.20 4.09
C ASP A 48 -0.81 1.01 5.63
N GLY A 49 0.16 1.48 6.42
CA GLY A 49 0.21 1.42 7.88
C GLY A 49 1.04 0.26 8.42
N ILE A 50 1.41 -0.72 7.60
CA ILE A 50 2.29 -1.82 7.89
C ILE A 50 3.72 -1.34 7.64
N LEU A 51 4.54 -1.28 8.68
CA LEU A 51 5.89 -0.73 8.55
C LEU A 51 6.78 -1.62 7.68
N ASP A 52 7.62 -1.08 6.77
CA ASP A 52 8.46 -1.87 5.84
C ASP A 52 9.25 -2.98 6.53
N THR A 53 9.63 -2.78 7.79
CA THR A 53 10.33 -3.78 8.59
C THR A 53 9.54 -5.08 8.84
N VAL A 54 8.23 -5.03 8.62
CA VAL A 54 7.24 -6.11 8.72
C VAL A 54 7.09 -6.77 7.35
N GLU A 55 6.90 -6.04 6.26
CA GLU A 55 6.84 -6.62 4.90
C GLU A 55 8.23 -6.95 4.32
N GLY A 56 9.30 -6.57 5.01
CA GLY A 56 10.65 -7.06 4.74
C GLY A 56 11.55 -6.12 3.93
N ASP A 57 11.26 -4.81 3.93
CA ASP A 57 12.20 -3.72 3.58
C ASP A 57 12.76 -3.93 2.17
N GLY A 58 11.84 -3.99 1.19
CA GLY A 58 12.14 -4.18 -0.23
C GLY A 58 12.71 -5.55 -0.62
N THR A 59 12.55 -6.59 0.22
CA THR A 59 13.13 -7.92 -0.03
C THR A 59 12.14 -9.08 -0.20
N ILE A 60 10.88 -8.85 0.17
CA ILE A 60 9.76 -9.75 -0.08
C ILE A 60 8.94 -9.15 -1.23
N ASP A 61 8.29 -10.03 -1.98
CA ASP A 61 7.56 -9.81 -3.23
C ASP A 61 6.68 -11.06 -3.33
N THR A 62 5.51 -10.98 -2.69
CA THR A 62 4.64 -12.12 -2.34
C THR A 62 3.99 -12.68 -3.59
N ASP A 63 3.39 -11.83 -4.41
CA ASP A 63 2.75 -12.17 -5.68
C ASP A 63 3.75 -12.44 -6.83
N ASN A 64 4.99 -11.96 -6.74
CA ASN A 64 6.05 -12.05 -7.76
C ASN A 64 5.80 -11.19 -9.02
N ASP A 65 5.11 -10.05 -8.90
CA ASP A 65 4.93 -9.10 -10.00
C ASP A 65 6.21 -8.27 -10.29
N GLY A 66 7.10 -8.19 -9.30
CA GLY A 66 8.36 -7.47 -9.33
C GLY A 66 8.38 -6.15 -8.56
N ARG A 67 7.30 -5.84 -7.84
CA ARG A 67 7.17 -4.81 -6.81
C ARG A 67 7.30 -5.48 -5.44
N PRO A 68 8.17 -4.98 -4.56
CA PRO A 68 8.23 -5.49 -3.21
C PRO A 68 6.98 -5.16 -2.41
N ASP A 69 6.57 -6.04 -1.50
CA ASP A 69 5.42 -5.85 -0.58
C ASP A 69 5.46 -4.50 0.13
N SER A 70 6.63 -4.05 0.61
CA SER A 70 6.80 -2.74 1.26
C SER A 70 6.80 -1.55 0.31
N LEU A 71 6.35 -1.74 -0.90
CA LEU A 71 6.07 -0.68 -1.83
C LEU A 71 4.69 -0.93 -2.41
N ASP A 72 3.91 -1.91 -1.93
CA ASP A 72 2.73 -2.45 -2.56
C ASP A 72 1.48 -2.34 -1.69
N ILE A 73 0.38 -1.85 -2.28
CA ILE A 73 -0.86 -1.68 -1.53
C ILE A 73 -1.77 -2.91 -1.59
N ASP A 74 -1.44 -3.93 -2.40
CA ASP A 74 -2.19 -5.20 -2.56
C ASP A 74 -1.18 -6.35 -2.75
N SER A 75 -0.46 -6.71 -1.68
CA SER A 75 0.75 -7.53 -1.73
C SER A 75 0.56 -8.96 -2.28
N ASP A 76 -0.66 -9.50 -2.24
CA ASP A 76 -1.00 -10.82 -2.79
C ASP A 76 -1.93 -10.78 -4.01
N ASP A 77 -2.19 -9.58 -4.55
CA ASP A 77 -2.76 -9.34 -5.89
C ASP A 77 -4.23 -9.81 -5.99
N ASP A 78 -4.93 -9.75 -4.87
CA ASP A 78 -6.24 -10.34 -4.65
C ASP A 78 -7.39 -9.33 -4.81
N GLY A 79 -7.05 -8.03 -4.71
CA GLY A 79 -7.92 -6.89 -4.92
C GLY A 79 -8.44 -6.20 -3.65
N ILE A 80 -8.01 -6.62 -2.47
CA ILE A 80 -8.28 -5.96 -1.20
C ILE A 80 -6.99 -5.31 -0.69
N PRO A 81 -6.95 -3.99 -0.44
CA PRO A 81 -5.71 -3.34 -0.05
C PRO A 81 -5.15 -3.79 1.31
N ASP A 82 -3.83 -3.83 1.45
CA ASP A 82 -3.10 -4.28 2.63
C ASP A 82 -3.47 -3.50 3.90
N ASN A 83 -3.73 -2.19 3.78
CA ASN A 83 -4.25 -1.36 4.88
C ASN A 83 -5.56 -1.91 5.45
N VAL A 84 -6.42 -2.43 4.57
CA VAL A 84 -7.74 -3.01 4.89
C VAL A 84 -7.58 -4.39 5.51
N GLU A 85 -6.76 -5.25 4.94
CA GLU A 85 -6.58 -6.65 5.36
C GLU A 85 -5.69 -6.79 6.60
N GLY A 86 -4.68 -5.95 6.72
CA GLY A 86 -3.81 -5.88 7.90
C GLY A 86 -4.56 -5.53 9.19
N GLN A 87 -5.83 -5.16 9.11
CA GLN A 87 -6.67 -4.76 10.24
C GLN A 87 -7.94 -5.60 10.36
N PRO A 88 -8.44 -5.82 11.59
CA PRO A 88 -9.76 -6.42 11.77
C PRO A 88 -10.88 -5.50 11.28
N THR A 89 -11.82 -6.05 10.50
CA THR A 89 -13.01 -5.33 9.99
C THR A 89 -13.79 -4.62 11.11
N GLU A 90 -13.95 -5.27 12.28
CA GLU A 90 -14.51 -4.60 13.46
C GLU A 90 -13.45 -3.71 14.12
N GLY A 91 -13.53 -2.42 13.82
CA GLY A 91 -12.68 -1.42 14.46
C GLY A 91 -11.54 -0.92 13.58
N TYR A 92 -11.57 -1.28 12.30
CA TYR A 92 -10.80 -0.67 11.21
C TYR A 92 -10.58 0.82 11.45
N LEU A 93 -9.32 1.23 11.35
CA LEU A 93 -8.87 2.60 11.50
C LEU A 93 -8.35 3.07 10.13
N PRO A 94 -9.06 3.99 9.45
CA PRO A 94 -8.58 4.52 8.18
C PRO A 94 -7.39 5.48 8.38
N PRO A 95 -6.57 5.68 7.35
CA PRO A 95 -5.49 6.65 7.36
C PRO A 95 -6.04 8.06 7.61
N SER A 96 -5.24 8.91 8.25
CA SER A 96 -5.65 10.27 8.58
C SER A 96 -5.24 11.31 7.54
N GLY A 97 -4.27 10.96 6.68
CA GLY A 97 -3.62 11.82 5.70
C GLY A 97 -2.71 12.87 6.34
N GLU A 98 -2.25 12.63 7.57
CA GLU A 98 -1.41 13.58 8.31
C GLU A 98 -0.20 12.84 8.89
N ASP A 99 1.00 13.39 8.65
CA ASP A 99 2.23 12.98 9.33
C ASP A 99 2.81 14.19 10.11
N ALA A 100 2.66 14.16 11.43
CA ALA A 100 3.04 15.28 12.28
C ALA A 100 4.55 15.42 12.52
N ASP A 101 5.35 14.35 12.38
CA ASP A 101 6.79 14.37 12.65
C ASP A 101 7.70 14.00 11.49
N ASN A 102 7.11 13.76 10.32
CA ASN A 102 7.73 13.71 8.98
C ASN A 102 8.70 12.52 8.93
N ASP A 103 8.19 11.36 9.34
CA ASP A 103 8.89 10.08 9.27
C ASP A 103 8.19 9.03 8.43
N GLY A 104 7.13 9.42 7.72
CA GLY A 104 6.48 8.66 6.65
C GLY A 104 5.28 7.84 7.11
N LEU A 105 5.20 7.52 8.41
CA LEU A 105 4.06 6.81 8.98
C LEU A 105 2.90 7.75 9.31
N ASP A 106 1.69 7.44 8.82
CA ASP A 106 0.48 8.22 9.14
C ASP A 106 0.19 8.31 10.66
N ASP A 107 -0.24 9.49 11.12
CA ASP A 107 -0.62 9.81 12.51
C ASP A 107 -1.66 8.82 13.10
N ALA A 108 -2.46 8.15 12.25
CA ALA A 108 -3.40 7.10 12.64
C ALA A 108 -2.68 5.87 13.23
N TYR A 109 -1.50 5.53 12.74
CA TYR A 109 -0.77 4.29 13.00
C TYR A 109 0.42 4.46 13.96
N GLU A 110 0.70 5.70 14.35
CA GLU A 110 1.75 6.09 15.30
C GLU A 110 1.71 5.39 16.68
N GLY A 111 0.51 5.12 17.22
CA GLY A 111 0.36 4.48 18.53
C GLY A 111 1.08 5.24 19.68
N THR A 112 2.12 4.64 20.27
CA THR A 112 2.98 5.27 21.30
C THR A 112 4.40 5.61 20.85
N GLY A 113 4.64 5.59 19.54
CA GLY A 113 5.89 5.96 18.87
C GLY A 113 6.20 4.97 17.77
N ASN A 114 5.55 5.18 16.63
CA ASN A 114 5.74 4.47 15.37
C ASN A 114 5.45 2.97 15.55
N GLU A 115 4.25 2.65 16.04
CA GLU A 115 3.84 1.26 16.28
C GLU A 115 3.47 0.54 14.98
N GLY A 116 2.91 1.27 14.01
CA GLY A 116 2.31 0.70 12.81
C GLY A 116 1.03 -0.09 13.13
N VAL A 117 0.41 -0.58 12.07
CA VAL A 117 -0.57 -1.66 12.10
C VAL A 117 0.15 -2.94 12.54
N THR A 118 -0.50 -3.70 13.42
CA THR A 118 -0.08 -5.09 13.68
C THR A 118 -0.94 -5.96 12.79
N PRO A 119 -0.38 -6.59 11.75
CA PRO A 119 -1.18 -7.37 10.82
C PRO A 119 -2.03 -8.43 11.51
N GLU A 120 -3.29 -8.52 11.12
CA GLU A 120 -4.19 -9.59 11.52
C GLU A 120 -3.74 -10.92 10.90
N ASP A 121 -4.09 -12.02 11.57
CA ASP A 121 -3.83 -13.40 11.17
C ASP A 121 -5.08 -14.17 11.63
N THR A 122 -6.12 -14.08 10.80
CA THR A 122 -7.50 -14.43 11.13
C THR A 122 -7.62 -15.91 11.50
N ASP A 123 -6.95 -16.78 10.76
CA ASP A 123 -6.98 -18.22 10.99
C ASP A 123 -5.89 -18.74 11.98
N GLN A 124 -4.90 -17.91 12.30
CA GLN A 124 -3.76 -18.19 13.19
C GLN A 124 -2.80 -19.26 12.67
N ASP A 125 -2.60 -19.35 11.36
CA ASP A 125 -1.60 -20.22 10.74
C ASP A 125 -0.18 -19.61 10.72
N GLY A 126 -0.11 -18.29 10.89
CA GLY A 126 1.11 -17.50 10.97
C GLY A 126 1.49 -16.77 9.67
N THR A 127 0.62 -16.81 8.66
CA THR A 127 0.60 -15.91 7.50
C THR A 127 -0.38 -14.78 7.83
N PRO A 128 0.05 -13.51 7.83
CA PRO A 128 -0.87 -12.39 7.96
C PRO A 128 -1.86 -12.30 6.80
N ASP A 129 -3.02 -11.71 7.07
CA ASP A 129 -4.16 -11.65 6.14
C ASP A 129 -3.77 -10.99 4.80
N TYR A 130 -3.10 -9.82 4.81
CA TYR A 130 -2.65 -9.09 3.60
C TYR A 130 -1.67 -9.82 2.65
N ILE A 131 -1.25 -11.04 3.01
CA ILE A 131 -0.40 -11.89 2.16
C ILE A 131 -0.87 -13.36 2.15
N ASP A 132 -2.13 -13.62 2.50
CA ASP A 132 -2.74 -14.94 2.52
C ASP A 132 -3.98 -15.00 1.62
N ASP A 133 -3.88 -15.65 0.44
CA ASP A 133 -4.98 -15.80 -0.52
C ASP A 133 -6.34 -16.36 0.03
N ASP A 134 -6.42 -16.83 1.28
CA ASP A 134 -7.57 -17.44 1.97
C ASP A 134 -7.43 -17.20 3.51
N SER A 135 -7.53 -15.93 3.93
CA SER A 135 -7.24 -15.41 5.29
C SER A 135 -7.94 -16.14 6.43
N ASP A 136 -9.14 -16.69 6.20
CA ASP A 136 -9.90 -17.43 7.21
C ASP A 136 -9.83 -18.97 7.03
N ASN A 137 -9.15 -19.41 5.97
CA ASN A 137 -8.88 -20.79 5.59
C ASN A 137 -10.15 -21.66 5.44
N ASP A 138 -11.24 -21.07 4.95
CA ASP A 138 -12.53 -21.74 4.75
C ASP A 138 -12.73 -22.36 3.36
N LEU A 139 -11.76 -22.13 2.46
CA LEU A 139 -11.69 -22.57 1.05
C LEU A 139 -12.42 -21.64 0.05
N VAL A 140 -12.80 -20.44 0.45
CA VAL A 140 -13.19 -19.34 -0.43
C VAL A 140 -12.04 -18.33 -0.43
N PRO A 141 -11.38 -18.09 -1.57
CA PRO A 141 -10.28 -17.12 -1.63
C PRO A 141 -10.75 -15.69 -1.34
N ASP A 142 -9.86 -14.85 -0.85
CA ASP A 142 -10.16 -13.49 -0.42
C ASP A 142 -10.62 -12.61 -1.61
N SER A 143 -9.97 -12.76 -2.78
CA SER A 143 -10.44 -12.20 -4.07
C SER A 143 -11.89 -12.55 -4.45
N ASN A 144 -12.42 -13.68 -3.96
CA ASN A 144 -13.85 -14.01 -4.08
C ASN A 144 -14.67 -13.35 -2.97
N GLU A 145 -14.20 -13.39 -1.73
CA GLU A 145 -14.90 -12.83 -0.57
C GLU A 145 -15.08 -11.30 -0.64
N GLY A 146 -14.07 -10.59 -1.14
CA GLY A 146 -14.06 -9.14 -1.35
C GLY A 146 -14.85 -8.68 -2.57
N HIS A 147 -15.08 -9.54 -3.57
CA HIS A 147 -15.60 -9.11 -4.87
C HIS A 147 -16.82 -9.88 -5.43
N ASP A 148 -17.39 -10.87 -4.73
CA ASP A 148 -18.65 -11.54 -5.14
C ASP A 148 -19.92 -10.84 -4.58
N PHE A 149 -20.29 -9.67 -5.14
CA PHE A 149 -21.44 -8.91 -4.65
C PHE A 149 -22.80 -9.54 -4.97
N ASP A 150 -22.86 -10.46 -5.94
CA ASP A 150 -24.09 -11.13 -6.35
C ASP A 150 -24.29 -12.55 -5.79
N TYR A 151 -23.28 -13.03 -5.05
CA TYR A 151 -23.21 -14.29 -4.32
C TYR A 151 -23.41 -15.51 -5.25
N ASP A 152 -22.82 -15.46 -6.46
CA ASP A 152 -22.89 -16.56 -7.43
C ASP A 152 -21.67 -17.51 -7.43
N GLY A 153 -20.67 -17.18 -6.61
CA GLY A 153 -19.45 -17.95 -6.36
C GLY A 153 -18.31 -17.62 -7.32
N GLU A 154 -18.44 -16.56 -8.11
CA GLU A 154 -17.38 -16.00 -8.96
C GLU A 154 -17.26 -14.50 -8.67
N PRO A 155 -16.04 -13.93 -8.62
CA PRO A 155 -15.87 -12.52 -8.32
C PRO A 155 -16.34 -11.65 -9.49
N ASP A 156 -16.92 -10.48 -9.17
CA ASP A 156 -17.36 -9.49 -10.15
C ASP A 156 -16.17 -8.75 -10.80
N ASN A 157 -15.07 -8.61 -10.05
CA ASN A 157 -13.79 -8.03 -10.44
C ASN A 157 -12.76 -9.14 -10.71
N THR A 158 -11.77 -8.89 -11.57
CA THR A 158 -10.73 -9.88 -11.88
C THR A 158 -9.43 -9.20 -12.27
N TYR A 159 -8.32 -9.70 -11.74
CA TYR A 159 -6.97 -9.34 -12.14
C TYR A 159 -6.73 -9.29 -13.65
N THR A 160 -6.14 -8.20 -14.12
CA THR A 160 -5.90 -7.89 -15.54
C THR A 160 -4.41 -7.94 -15.93
N GLY A 161 -3.51 -7.86 -14.95
CA GLY A 161 -2.07 -7.68 -15.09
C GLY A 161 -1.70 -6.30 -15.64
N VAL A 162 -2.50 -5.29 -15.33
CA VAL A 162 -2.29 -3.89 -15.68
C VAL A 162 -2.56 -3.06 -14.45
N ASP A 163 -1.57 -2.26 -14.09
CA ASP A 163 -1.63 -1.25 -13.06
C ASP A 163 -1.20 0.07 -13.74
N THR A 164 -2.08 1.07 -13.72
CA THR A 164 -1.98 2.25 -14.57
C THR A 164 -1.34 3.45 -13.87
N ASP A 165 -1.59 3.67 -12.60
CA ASP A 165 -0.91 4.65 -11.73
C ASP A 165 0.34 4.12 -11.04
N ASN A 166 0.55 2.81 -11.00
CA ASN A 166 1.70 2.14 -10.38
C ASN A 166 1.66 2.22 -8.84
N ASP A 167 0.47 2.11 -8.25
CA ASP A 167 0.29 2.05 -6.80
C ASP A 167 0.25 0.62 -6.25
N GLY A 168 0.11 -0.39 -7.13
CA GLY A 168 0.12 -1.81 -6.77
C GLY A 168 -1.18 -2.53 -7.01
N LEU A 169 -2.28 -1.79 -6.91
CA LEU A 169 -3.60 -2.36 -7.14
C LEU A 169 -3.84 -2.52 -8.64
N ASP A 170 -4.30 -3.71 -9.06
CA ASP A 170 -4.59 -3.95 -10.48
C ASP A 170 -5.83 -3.15 -10.95
N ASP A 171 -5.78 -2.63 -12.19
CA ASP A 171 -6.87 -1.93 -12.91
C ASP A 171 -8.23 -2.69 -12.86
N GLY A 172 -8.19 -4.02 -12.62
CA GLY A 172 -9.33 -4.91 -12.50
C GLY A 172 -10.10 -4.79 -11.19
N TYR A 173 -9.44 -4.34 -10.13
CA TYR A 173 -9.99 -4.13 -8.79
C TYR A 173 -10.31 -2.67 -8.54
N GLU A 174 -9.60 -1.78 -9.23
CA GLU A 174 -9.88 -0.35 -9.22
C GLU A 174 -11.31 0.03 -9.65
N GLY A 175 -11.80 1.10 -9.01
CA GLY A 175 -13.15 1.61 -9.17
C GLY A 175 -13.46 2.19 -10.55
N SER A 176 -13.67 3.51 -10.61
CA SER A 176 -14.11 4.18 -11.85
C SER A 176 -13.03 5.00 -12.55
N ASP A 177 -11.90 5.21 -11.88
CA ASP A 177 -10.79 6.03 -12.33
C ASP A 177 -9.46 5.33 -12.04
N VAL A 178 -9.05 4.43 -12.94
CA VAL A 178 -7.81 3.62 -12.88
C VAL A 178 -6.48 4.41 -12.91
N ASN A 179 -6.51 5.69 -12.54
CA ASN A 179 -5.35 6.56 -12.60
C ASN A 179 -5.52 7.72 -11.64
N ASP A 180 -6.00 7.44 -10.44
CA ASP A 180 -6.30 8.46 -9.44
C ASP A 180 -5.13 8.74 -8.50
N GLY A 181 -4.10 7.89 -8.50
CA GLY A 181 -2.81 8.19 -7.90
C GLY A 181 -2.34 7.05 -7.01
N TYR A 182 -1.91 7.41 -5.81
CA TYR A 182 -1.61 6.45 -4.75
C TYR A 182 -2.72 6.64 -3.72
N ASP A 183 -3.59 5.66 -3.57
CA ASP A 183 -4.66 5.64 -2.57
C ASP A 183 -4.65 4.30 -1.85
N VAL A 184 -4.10 4.28 -0.64
CA VAL A 184 -3.81 3.07 0.14
C VAL A 184 -5.04 2.22 0.48
N ASN A 185 -6.24 2.75 0.25
CA ASN A 185 -7.50 2.04 0.44
C ASN A 185 -8.31 1.91 -0.85
N ASP A 186 -7.88 2.54 -1.95
CA ASP A 186 -8.71 2.81 -3.12
C ASP A 186 -10.14 3.21 -2.69
N GLU A 187 -11.18 2.49 -3.14
CA GLU A 187 -12.56 2.80 -2.80
C GLU A 187 -13.07 2.13 -1.51
N ILE A 188 -12.21 1.42 -0.76
CA ILE A 188 -12.56 0.57 0.39
C ILE A 188 -12.31 1.32 1.72
N GLU A 189 -13.16 2.31 1.97
CA GLU A 189 -13.00 3.25 3.10
C GLU A 189 -13.80 2.85 4.36
N ASP A 190 -14.76 1.95 4.20
CA ASP A 190 -15.54 1.33 5.26
C ASP A 190 -15.68 -0.16 4.95
N PRO A 191 -14.64 -0.99 5.19
CA PRO A 191 -14.60 -2.39 4.78
C PRO A 191 -15.82 -3.19 5.22
N ALA A 192 -16.37 -2.87 6.41
CA ALA A 192 -17.58 -3.48 6.95
C ALA A 192 -18.87 -3.24 6.13
N ASN A 193 -18.86 -2.27 5.22
CA ASN A 193 -19.98 -1.90 4.36
C ASN A 193 -19.66 -1.97 2.86
N ASP A 194 -18.38 -1.84 2.50
CA ASP A 194 -17.91 -1.82 1.11
C ASP A 194 -17.58 -3.23 0.59
N LEU A 195 -17.15 -4.15 1.47
CA LEU A 195 -16.91 -5.55 1.12
C LEU A 195 -18.13 -6.44 1.43
N PRO A 196 -18.44 -7.45 0.58
CA PRO A 196 -19.65 -8.26 0.72
C PRO A 196 -19.60 -9.32 1.84
N ASP A 197 -18.42 -9.65 2.39
CA ASP A 197 -18.17 -10.64 3.47
C ASP A 197 -18.99 -11.92 3.23
N THR A 198 -18.49 -12.72 2.29
CA THR A 198 -19.28 -13.75 1.62
C THR A 198 -19.52 -14.98 2.51
N ASP A 199 -18.67 -15.21 3.52
CA ASP A 199 -18.68 -16.40 4.39
C ASP A 199 -18.65 -16.10 5.89
N GLY A 200 -17.76 -15.22 6.36
CA GLY A 200 -17.63 -14.65 7.71
C GLY A 200 -17.27 -15.57 8.88
#